data_AF-A0A3D4X7Z3-F1
#
_entry.id   AF-A0A3D4X7Z3-F1
#
_cell.length_a   1.000
_cell.length_b   1.000
_cell.length_c   1.000
_cell.angle_alpha   90.00
_cell.angle_beta   90.00
_cell.angle_gamma   90.00
#
_symmetry.space_group_name_H-M   'P 1'
#
loop_
_entity.id
_entity.type
_entity.pdbx_description
1 polymer ?
#
loop_
_entity_poly.entity_id
_entity_poly.type
_entity_poly.pdbx_seq_one_letter_code
_entity_poly.pdbx_strand_id
1 'polypeptide(L)'
;MRILCLELKRLLKSKATWILLVLSLLLSALLAYLPTTYCYSNYTDEAGNEISLTGLASIAHEKEQQGNVSGAVTPERVREAVEIYQACLESYGVTESYDLPEGVYEREILPIAPLLHGVKEAFADPDTGM
;
A
#
# COMPACT_ATOMS: atom_id res chain seq x y z
N MET A 1 37.89 -20.52 -11.93
CA MET A 1 37.51 -19.50 -10.93
C MET A 1 38.54 -18.38 -10.74
N ARG A 2 39.85 -18.68 -10.66
CA ARG A 2 40.90 -17.66 -10.45
C ARG A 2 40.93 -16.52 -11.48
N ILE A 3 40.65 -16.83 -12.75
CA ILE A 3 40.60 -15.86 -13.86
C ILE A 3 39.46 -14.85 -13.68
N LEU A 4 38.26 -15.31 -13.30
CA LEU A 4 37.12 -14.44 -13.03
C LEU A 4 37.39 -13.47 -11.88
N CYS A 5 38.04 -13.92 -10.80
CA CYS A 5 38.42 -13.05 -9.69
C CYS A 5 39.42 -11.95 -10.10
N LEU A 6 40.34 -12.25 -11.02
CA LEU A 6 41.32 -11.28 -11.51
C LEU A 6 40.67 -10.23 -12.41
N GLU A 7 39.74 -10.63 -13.28
CA GLU A 7 38.96 -9.70 -14.10
C GLU A 7 38.05 -8.81 -13.24
N LEU A 8 37.39 -9.39 -12.21
CA LEU A 8 36.57 -8.62 -11.28
C LEU A 8 37.41 -7.59 -10.51
N LYS A 9 38.63 -7.96 -10.09
CA LYS A 9 39.57 -7.04 -9.41
C LYS A 9 40.06 -5.92 -10.33
N ARG A 10 40.20 -6.20 -11.64
CA ARG A 10 40.55 -5.19 -12.65
C ARG A 10 39.39 -4.22 -12.87
N LEU A 11 38.17 -4.72 -12.99
CA LEU A 11 36.96 -3.90 -13.11
C LEU A 11 36.77 -3.02 -11.87
N LEU A 12 36.91 -3.56 -10.65
CA LEU A 12 36.83 -2.78 -9.41
C LEU A 12 37.94 -1.73 -9.25
N LYS A 13 39.08 -1.86 -9.93
CA LYS A 13 40.13 -0.84 -9.90
C LYS A 13 39.89 0.31 -10.88
N SER A 14 38.93 0.16 -11.79
CA SER A 14 38.58 1.23 -12.72
C SER A 14 37.86 2.36 -11.99
N LYS A 15 38.32 3.60 -12.21
CA LYS A 15 37.68 4.81 -11.64
C LYS A 15 36.24 4.97 -12.12
N ALA A 16 35.94 4.61 -13.37
CA ALA A 16 34.59 4.69 -13.92
C ALA A 16 33.61 3.73 -13.22
N THR A 17 34.08 2.52 -12.86
CA THR A 17 33.26 1.54 -12.14
C THR A 17 32.93 2.01 -10.73
N TRP A 18 33.86 2.67 -10.03
CA TRP A 18 33.58 3.30 -8.74
C TRP A 18 32.59 4.45 -8.84
N ILE A 19 32.70 5.31 -9.86
CA ILE A 19 31.74 6.41 -10.08
C ILE A 19 30.33 5.83 -10.32
N LEU A 20 30.21 4.81 -11.16
CA LEU A 20 28.94 4.14 -11.40
C LEU A 20 28.37 3.47 -10.16
N LEU A 21 29.20 2.82 -9.34
CA LEU A 21 28.76 2.21 -8.08
C LEU A 21 28.26 3.25 -7.09
N VAL A 22 28.99 4.36 -6.91
CA VAL A 22 28.58 5.45 -6.02
C VAL A 22 27.29 6.09 -6.52
N LEU A 23 27.17 6.35 -7.82
CA LEU A 23 25.96 6.91 -8.42
C LEU A 23 24.76 5.96 -8.25
N SER A 24 24.96 4.66 -8.49
CA SER A 24 23.94 3.64 -8.29
C SER A 24 23.49 3.56 -6.83
N LEU A 25 24.41 3.67 -5.88
CA LEU A 25 24.09 3.67 -4.45
C LEU A 25 23.29 4.92 -4.05
N LEU A 26 23.70 6.10 -4.53
CA LEU A 26 22.98 7.35 -4.30
C LEU A 26 21.57 7.30 -4.91
N LEU A 27 21.45 6.79 -6.13
CA LEU A 27 20.16 6.63 -6.80
C LEU A 27 19.27 5.64 -6.04
N SER A 28 19.81 4.53 -5.55
CA SER A 28 19.08 3.58 -4.72
C SER A 28 18.58 4.21 -3.42
N ALA A 29 19.40 5.03 -2.76
CA ALA A 29 19.00 5.75 -1.55
C ALA A 29 17.90 6.78 -1.85
N LEU A 30 18.01 7.50 -2.97
CA LEU A 30 16.99 8.46 -3.42
C LEU A 30 15.66 7.76 -3.71
N LEU A 31 15.68 6.65 -4.46
CA LEU A 31 14.48 5.88 -4.79
C LEU A 31 13.86 5.20 -3.56
N ALA A 32 14.64 4.89 -2.53
CA ALA A 32 14.11 4.44 -1.25
C ALA A 32 13.50 5.59 -0.44
N TYR A 33 14.10 6.78 -0.50
CA TYR A 33 13.66 7.97 0.25
C TYR A 33 12.34 8.55 -0.27
N LEU A 34 12.11 8.52 -1.58
CA LEU A 34 10.89 9.04 -2.20
C LEU A 34 9.61 8.39 -1.65
N PRO A 35 9.39 7.06 -1.72
CA PRO A 35 8.17 6.45 -1.21
C PRO A 35 8.03 6.61 0.31
N THR A 36 9.13 6.59 1.08
CA THR A 36 9.06 6.77 2.54
C THR A 36 8.69 8.19 2.99
N THR A 37 8.92 9.19 2.13
CA THR A 37 8.67 10.60 2.45
C THR A 37 7.33 11.08 1.89
N TYR A 38 6.93 10.55 0.73
CA TYR A 38 5.73 10.98 0.00
C TYR A 38 4.52 10.03 0.21
N CYS A 39 4.55 9.14 1.21
CA CYS A 39 3.32 8.47 1.68
C CYS A 39 2.46 9.50 2.42
N TYR A 40 1.40 9.98 1.79
CA TYR A 40 0.38 10.84 2.39
C TYR A 40 -0.85 9.99 2.70
N SER A 41 -1.31 10.03 3.94
CA SER A 41 -2.65 9.56 4.31
C SER A 41 -3.36 10.76 4.92
N ASN A 42 -4.41 11.23 4.24
CA ASN A 42 -5.27 12.27 4.77
C ASN A 42 -6.35 11.57 5.58
N TYR A 43 -6.45 11.89 6.86
CA TYR A 43 -7.52 11.40 7.71
C TYR A 43 -8.33 12.58 8.23
N THR A 44 -9.66 12.46 8.15
CA THR A 44 -10.60 13.46 8.67
C THR A 44 -10.93 13.09 10.12
N ASP A 45 -10.47 13.91 11.07
CA ASP A 45 -10.69 13.71 12.50
C ASP A 45 -12.19 13.84 12.88
N GLU A 46 -12.60 13.39 14.08
CA GLU A 46 -13.98 13.49 14.59
C GLU A 46 -14.50 14.95 14.67
N ALA A 47 -13.59 15.92 14.61
CA ALA A 47 -13.87 17.35 14.56
C ALA A 47 -14.00 17.94 13.14
N GLY A 48 -13.90 17.13 12.07
CA GLY A 48 -14.04 17.60 10.68
C GLY A 48 -12.84 18.38 10.13
N ASN A 49 -11.66 18.23 10.73
CA ASN A 49 -10.42 18.84 10.26
C ASN A 49 -9.59 17.82 9.46
N GLU A 50 -9.11 18.23 8.29
CA GLU A 50 -8.17 17.45 7.46
C GLU A 50 -6.78 17.45 8.12
N ILE A 51 -6.37 16.30 8.66
CA ILE A 51 -5.01 16.13 9.19
C ILE A 51 -4.23 15.27 8.19
N SER A 52 -3.26 15.89 7.52
CA SER A 52 -2.35 15.20 6.60
C SER A 52 -1.21 14.54 7.37
N LEU A 53 -1.30 13.22 7.58
CA LEU A 53 -0.21 12.42 8.14
C LEU A 53 0.76 12.05 7.02
N THR A 54 2.03 12.41 7.19
CA THR A 54 3.08 12.23 6.18
C THR A 54 4.13 11.20 6.63
N GLY A 55 4.60 10.39 5.68
CA GLY A 55 5.74 9.49 5.83
C GLY A 55 5.48 8.27 6.71
N LEU A 56 6.35 8.02 7.69
CA LEU A 56 6.27 6.81 8.53
C LEU A 56 5.08 6.81 9.49
N ALA A 57 4.55 7.99 9.83
CA ALA A 57 3.42 8.12 10.75
C ALA A 57 2.10 7.65 10.11
N SER A 58 1.88 7.93 8.82
CA SER A 58 0.70 7.42 8.11
C SER A 58 0.75 5.90 7.96
N ILE A 59 1.92 5.36 7.62
CA ILE A 59 2.13 3.91 7.51
C ILE A 59 1.89 3.22 8.85
N ALA A 60 2.32 3.81 9.97
CA ALA A 60 2.07 3.27 11.30
C ALA A 60 0.58 3.31 11.67
N HIS A 61 -0.13 4.41 11.37
CA HIS A 61 -1.56 4.55 11.63
C HIS A 61 -2.41 3.58 10.80
N GLU A 62 -2.13 3.44 9.50
CA GLU A 62 -2.81 2.46 8.64
C GLU A 62 -2.54 1.03 9.12
N LYS A 63 -1.30 0.74 9.54
CA LYS A 63 -0.92 -0.57 10.05
C LYS A 63 -1.54 -0.90 11.41
N GLU A 64 -1.76 0.08 12.27
CA GLU A 64 -2.52 -0.11 13.52
C GLU A 64 -3.99 -0.39 13.23
N GLN A 65 -4.63 0.39 12.35
CA GLN A 65 -6.03 0.19 11.98
C GLN A 65 -6.26 -1.18 11.29
N GLN A 66 -5.37 -1.56 10.38
CA GLN A 66 -5.40 -2.86 9.70
C GLN A 66 -4.82 -3.99 10.56
N GLY A 67 -4.27 -3.68 11.73
CA GLY A 67 -3.67 -4.66 12.65
C GLY A 67 -4.67 -5.72 13.12
N ASN A 68 -5.94 -5.33 13.31
CA ASN A 68 -7.04 -6.24 13.69
C ASN A 68 -7.42 -7.22 12.56
N VAL A 69 -7.11 -6.86 11.32
CA VAL A 69 -7.39 -7.64 10.12
C VAL A 69 -6.15 -8.44 9.67
N SER A 70 -4.99 -8.13 10.24
CA SER A 70 -3.73 -8.84 10.00
C SER A 70 -3.80 -10.29 10.49
N GLY A 71 -3.53 -11.26 9.62
CA GLY A 71 -3.58 -12.68 9.93
C GLY A 71 -3.91 -13.55 8.72
N ALA A 72 -4.34 -14.78 8.97
CA ALA A 72 -4.78 -15.68 7.91
C ALA A 72 -6.11 -15.19 7.30
N VAL A 73 -6.12 -15.03 5.98
CA VAL A 73 -7.31 -14.71 5.20
C VAL A 73 -8.15 -15.97 5.06
N THR A 74 -9.14 -16.15 5.94
CA THR A 74 -10.09 -17.28 5.87
C THR A 74 -11.37 -16.87 5.13
N PRO A 75 -12.09 -17.81 4.49
CA PRO A 75 -13.33 -17.50 3.76
C PRO A 75 -14.38 -16.78 4.63
N GLU A 76 -14.48 -17.12 5.91
CA GLU A 76 -15.45 -16.52 6.84
C GLU A 76 -15.15 -15.04 7.07
N ARG A 77 -13.88 -14.68 7.21
CA ARG A 77 -13.44 -13.30 7.41
C ARG A 77 -13.62 -12.46 6.16
N VAL A 78 -13.41 -13.05 4.98
CA VAL A 78 -13.69 -12.39 3.71
C VAL A 78 -15.19 -12.12 3.55
N ARG A 79 -16.04 -13.10 3.89
CA ARG A 79 -17.49 -12.91 3.87
C ARG A 79 -17.94 -11.80 4.82
N GLU A 80 -17.44 -11.80 6.05
CA GLU A 80 -17.74 -10.76 7.04
C GLU A 80 -17.31 -9.37 6.54
N ALA A 81 -16.12 -9.26 5.93
CA ALA A 81 -15.66 -8.01 5.34
C ALA A 81 -16.59 -7.52 4.21
N VAL A 82 -17.07 -8.42 3.34
CA VAL A 82 -18.02 -8.08 2.27
C VAL A 82 -19.38 -7.65 2.84
N GLU A 83 -19.87 -8.32 3.89
CA GLU A 83 -21.12 -7.95 4.56
C GLU A 83 -21.03 -6.56 5.19
N ILE A 84 -19.90 -6.23 5.85
CA ILE A 84 -19.66 -4.89 6.41
C ILE A 84 -19.61 -3.84 5.29
N TYR A 85 -18.93 -4.13 4.18
CA TYR A 85 -18.85 -3.23 3.04
C TYR A 85 -20.24 -2.95 2.43
N GLN A 86 -21.04 -3.99 2.21
CA GLN A 86 -22.39 -3.85 1.67
C GLN A 86 -23.31 -3.08 2.63
N ALA A 87 -23.23 -3.36 3.92
CA ALA A 87 -24.00 -2.64 4.93
C ALA A 87 -23.63 -1.14 5.01
N CYS A 88 -22.35 -0.80 4.83
CA CYS A 88 -21.88 0.58 4.73
C CYS A 88 -22.47 1.26 3.49
N LEU A 89 -22.39 0.64 2.31
CA LEU A 89 -22.98 1.22 1.10
C LEU A 89 -24.50 1.41 1.22
N GLU A 90 -25.20 0.44 1.80
CA GLU A 90 -26.65 0.53 2.03
C GLU A 90 -27.02 1.63 3.02
N SER A 91 -26.25 1.80 4.11
CA SER A 91 -26.53 2.82 5.13
C SER A 91 -26.36 4.25 4.60
N TYR A 92 -25.41 4.46 3.68
CA TYR A 92 -25.19 5.73 3.00
C TYR A 92 -25.97 5.87 1.68
N GLY A 93 -26.67 4.83 1.25
CA GLY A 93 -27.49 4.84 0.04
C GLY A 93 -26.68 5.00 -1.26
N VAL A 94 -25.42 4.59 -1.24
CA VAL A 94 -24.48 4.71 -2.37
C VAL A 94 -24.24 3.36 -3.02
N THR A 95 -23.88 3.34 -4.30
CA THR A 95 -23.59 2.09 -5.04
C THR A 95 -22.10 1.78 -5.04
N GLU A 96 -21.27 2.82 -5.10
CA GLU A 96 -19.81 2.69 -5.16
C GLU A 96 -19.17 3.37 -3.95
N SER A 97 -18.03 2.84 -3.50
CA SER A 97 -17.28 3.42 -2.39
C SER A 97 -16.75 4.83 -2.68
N TYR A 98 -16.67 5.23 -3.95
CA TYR A 98 -16.27 6.57 -4.37
C TYR A 98 -17.32 7.64 -4.07
N ASP A 99 -18.58 7.25 -3.95
CA ASP A 99 -19.69 8.18 -3.68
C ASP A 99 -19.89 8.42 -2.17
N LEU A 100 -19.07 7.78 -1.32
CA LEU A 100 -19.15 7.93 0.12
C LEU A 100 -18.75 9.34 0.58
N PRO A 101 -19.37 9.86 1.64
CA PRO A 101 -18.94 11.10 2.27
C PRO A 101 -17.48 11.03 2.73
N GLU A 102 -16.80 12.18 2.69
CA GLU A 102 -15.41 12.31 3.10
C GLU A 102 -15.20 11.82 4.55
N GLY A 103 -14.16 11.00 4.79
CA GLY A 103 -13.86 10.42 6.10
C GLY A 103 -14.55 9.08 6.39
N VAL A 104 -15.62 8.71 5.67
CA VAL A 104 -16.34 7.44 5.90
C VAL A 104 -15.52 6.25 5.40
N TYR A 105 -14.91 6.41 4.22
CA TYR A 105 -14.06 5.38 3.64
C TYR A 105 -12.88 5.04 4.56
N GLU A 106 -12.21 6.06 5.11
CA GLU A 106 -11.07 5.88 6.01
C GLU A 106 -11.46 5.22 7.33
N ARG A 107 -12.67 5.45 7.82
CA ARG A 107 -13.15 4.90 9.10
C ARG A 107 -13.68 3.49 8.98
N GLU A 108 -14.54 3.24 8.01
CA GLU A 108 -15.34 2.01 7.96
C GLU A 108 -14.78 0.99 6.96
N ILE A 109 -14.21 1.45 5.84
CA ILE A 109 -13.79 0.56 4.74
C ILE A 109 -12.29 0.29 4.77
N LEU A 110 -11.46 1.30 5.06
CA LEU A 110 -10.01 1.17 5.11
C LEU A 110 -9.50 0.04 6.03
N PRO A 111 -10.11 -0.25 7.20
CA PRO A 111 -9.68 -1.36 8.05
C PRO A 111 -9.87 -2.73 7.40
N ILE A 112 -10.94 -2.91 6.61
CA ILE A 112 -11.29 -4.19 5.96
C ILE A 112 -10.83 -4.29 4.50
N ALA A 113 -10.38 -3.18 3.91
CA ALA A 113 -9.93 -3.10 2.51
C ALA A 113 -8.93 -4.19 2.10
N PRO A 114 -7.96 -4.63 2.94
CA PRO A 114 -7.06 -5.71 2.57
C PRO A 114 -7.75 -7.06 2.33
N LEU A 115 -8.89 -7.33 2.98
CA LEU A 115 -9.68 -8.56 2.78
C LEU A 115 -10.60 -8.48 1.56
N LEU A 116 -11.01 -7.27 1.20
CA LEU A 116 -11.82 -7.01 0.00
C LEU A 116 -10.97 -7.04 -1.27
N HIS A 117 -9.66 -6.79 -1.14
CA HIS A 117 -8.72 -6.83 -2.25
C HIS A 117 -8.69 -8.23 -2.89
N GLY A 118 -8.91 -8.31 -4.21
CA GLY A 118 -8.95 -9.58 -4.93
C GLY A 118 -10.34 -10.23 -5.00
N VAL A 119 -11.31 -9.80 -4.17
CA VAL A 119 -12.68 -10.36 -4.20
C VAL A 119 -13.34 -10.02 -5.52
N LYS A 120 -13.24 -8.75 -5.96
CA LYS A 120 -13.81 -8.31 -7.24
C LYS A 120 -13.22 -9.10 -8.41
N GLU A 121 -11.92 -9.34 -8.39
CA GLU A 121 -11.21 -10.10 -9.43
C GLU A 121 -11.56 -11.59 -9.41
N ALA A 122 -11.82 -12.18 -8.25
CA ALA A 122 -12.22 -13.58 -8.12
C ALA A 122 -13.65 -13.84 -8.61
N PHE A 123 -14.53 -12.84 -8.54
CA PHE A 123 -15.92 -12.91 -8.97
C PHE A 123 -16.20 -12.17 -10.30
N ALA A 124 -15.16 -11.62 -10.93
CA ALA A 124 -15.29 -10.99 -12.24
C ALA A 124 -15.71 -12.01 -13.30
N ASP A 125 -16.54 -11.57 -14.24
CA ASP A 125 -16.93 -12.38 -15.38
C ASP A 125 -15.68 -12.74 -16.22
N PRO A 126 -15.42 -14.03 -16.54
CA PRO A 126 -14.21 -14.45 -17.25
C PRO A 126 -14.09 -13.87 -18.67
N ASP A 127 -15.23 -13.57 -19.29
CA ASP A 127 -15.30 -13.10 -20.67
C ASP A 127 -15.21 -11.57 -20.76
N THR A 128 -15.69 -10.84 -19.75
CA THR A 128 -15.70 -9.37 -19.75
C THR A 128 -14.68 -8.72 -18.80
N GLY A 129 -14.20 -9.46 -17.80
CA GLY A 129 -13.30 -8.96 -16.76
C GLY A 129 -13.93 -7.96 -15.79
N MET A 130 -15.26 -7.84 -15.82
CA MET A 130 -16.07 -6.95 -14.97
C MET A 130 -16.73 -7.74 -13.85
#